data_AF-A0A947CLE7-F1
#
_entry.id   AF-A0A947CLE7-F1
#
_cell.length_a   1.000
_cell.length_b   1.000
_cell.length_c   1.000
_cell.angle_alpha   90.00
_cell.angle_beta   90.00
_cell.angle_gamma   90.00
#
_symmetry.space_group_name_H-M   'P 1'
#
loop_
_entity.id
_entity.type
_entity.pdbx_description
1 polymer ?
#
loop_
_entity_poly.entity_id
_entity_poly.type
_entity_poly.pdbx_seq_one_letter_code
_entity_poly.pdbx_strand_id
1 'polypeptide(L)' 'LKVDHRRIKLAEPVRALGKYEVEVKLRADVVANLKFWVVGKENN' A
#
# COMPACT_ATOMS: atom_id res chain seq x y z
N LEU A 1 0.44 9.65 -10.71
CA LEU A 1 0.52 8.20 -10.99
C LEU A 1 -0.81 7.55 -10.65
N LYS A 2 -1.32 6.60 -11.44
CA LYS A 2 -2.55 5.85 -11.12
C LYS A 2 -2.17 4.37 -10.92
N VAL A 3 -2.58 3.79 -9.80
CA VAL A 3 -2.37 2.37 -9.47
C VAL A 3 -3.73 1.72 -9.32
N ASP A 4 -3.96 0.59 -9.99
CA ASP A 4 -5.17 -0.21 -9.85
C ASP A 4 -5.17 -0.91 -8.49
N HIS A 5 -6.14 -0.59 -7.64
CA HIS A 5 -6.25 -1.13 -6.28
C HIS A 5 -6.36 -2.66 -6.23
N ARG A 6 -6.89 -3.32 -7.27
CA ARG A 6 -7.02 -4.79 -7.33
C ARG A 6 -5.68 -5.50 -7.41
N ARG A 7 -4.62 -4.77 -7.76
CA ARG A 7 -3.26 -5.28 -7.90
C ARG A 7 -2.45 -5.13 -6.61
N ILE A 8 -2.98 -4.45 -5.60
CA ILE A 8 -2.36 -4.26 -4.30
C ILE A 8 -2.71 -5.47 -3.43
N LYS A 9 -1.70 -6.27 -3.06
CA LYS A 9 -1.88 -7.45 -2.22
C LYS A 9 -1.81 -7.09 -0.74
N LEU A 10 -2.91 -6.60 -0.20
CA LEU A 10 -3.05 -6.37 1.23
C LEU A 10 -3.61 -7.64 1.88
N ALA A 11 -2.83 -8.34 2.70
CA ALA A 11 -3.31 -9.54 3.38
C ALA A 11 -4.39 -9.20 4.43
N GLU A 12 -4.20 -8.09 5.14
CA GLU A 12 -5.14 -7.60 6.16
C GLU A 12 -5.32 -6.08 6.06
N PRO A 13 -6.50 -5.54 6.40
CA PRO A 13 -6.71 -4.10 6.47
C PRO A 13 -5.77 -3.42 7.47
N VAL A 14 -5.13 -2.31 7.08
CA VAL A 14 -4.30 -1.53 7.99
C VAL A 14 -5.17 -0.67 8.90
N ARG A 15 -5.00 -0.81 10.22
CA ARG A 15 -5.83 -0.15 11.25
C ARG A 15 -5.06 0.71 12.24
N ALA A 16 -3.73 0.77 12.12
CA ALA A 16 -2.86 1.52 13.03
C ALA A 16 -1.97 2.50 12.25
N LEU A 17 -1.46 3.50 12.97
CA LEU A 17 -0.44 4.41 12.44
C LEU A 17 0.88 3.65 12.32
N GLY A 18 1.67 3.98 11.30
CA GLY A 18 2.96 3.32 11.11
C GLY A 18 3.47 3.33 9.67
N LYS A 19 4.62 2.67 9.48
CA LYS A 19 5.23 2.40 8.17
C LYS A 19 4.90 0.97 7.77
N TYR A 20 4.49 0.79 6.53
CA TYR A 20 4.08 -0.49 5.99
C TYR A 20 4.71 -0.71 4.61
N GLU A 21 4.73 -1.97 4.19
CA GLU A 21 5.16 -2.37 2.86
C GLU A 21 4.12 -3.32 2.28
N VAL A 22 3.82 -3.17 0.99
CA VAL A 22 2.84 -3.99 0.28
C VAL A 22 3.36 -4.38 -1.09
N GLU A 23 3.05 -5.61 -1.50
CA GLU A 23 3.30 -6.07 -2.85
C GLU A 23 2.24 -5.51 -3.82
N VAL A 24 2.70 -4.93 -4.92
CA VAL A 24 1.84 -4.50 -6.03
C VAL A 24 2.22 -5.29 -7.28
N LYS A 25 1.27 -6.06 -7.82
CA LYS A 25 1.48 -6.82 -9.06
C LYS A 25 1.31 -5.91 -10.27
N LEU A 26 2.40 -5.54 -10.93
CA LEU A 26 2.35 -4.66 -12.10
C LEU A 26 1.90 -5.43 -13.36
N ARG A 27 2.43 -6.64 -13.55
CA ARG A 27 2.12 -7.61 -14.62
C ARG A 27 2.46 -9.03 -14.18
N ALA A 28 2.22 -10.04 -15.02
CA ALA A 28 2.31 -11.48 -14.68
C ALA A 28 3.50 -11.83 -13.77
N ASP A 29 4.71 -11.44 -14.19
CA ASP A 29 5.96 -11.81 -13.53
C ASP A 29 6.68 -10.62 -12.87
N VAL A 30 6.00 -9.48 -12.72
CA VAL A 30 6.60 -8.28 -12.10
C VAL A 30 5.79 -7.86 -10.90
N VAL A 31 6.41 -8.00 -9.74
CA VAL A 31 5.91 -7.55 -8.43
C VAL A 31 6.84 -6.46 -7.91
N ALA A 32 6.25 -5.36 -7.44
CA ALA A 32 6.97 -4.28 -6.79
C ALA A 32 6.61 -4.22 -5.31
N ASN A 33 7.61 -4.03 -4.45
CA ASN A 33 7.40 -3.75 -3.03
C ASN A 33 7.28 -2.24 -2.83
N LEU A 34 6.11 -1.78 -2.38
CA LEU A 34 5.82 -0.36 -2.17
C LEU A 34 5.70 -0.07 -0.68
N LYS A 35 6.53 0.86 -0.20
CA LYS A 35 6.44 1.39 1.16
C LYS A 35 5.42 2.52 1.24
N PHE A 36 4.61 2.53 2.30
CA PHE A 36 3.65 3.59 2.58
C PHE A 36 3.54 3.86 4.08
N TRP A 37 2.95 5.00 4.41
CA TRP A 37 2.80 5.48 5.78
C TRP A 37 1.35 5.78 6.08
N VAL A 38 0.86 5.28 7.20
CA VAL A 38 -0.41 5.71 7.78
C VAL A 38 -0.08 6.75 8.83
N VAL A 39 -0.45 8.00 8.54
CA VAL A 39 -0.24 9.15 9.42
C VAL A 39 -1.58 9.62 9.98
N GLY A 40 -1.59 10.05 11.23
CA GLY A 40 -2.77 10.68 11.83
C GLY A 40 -3.04 12.00 11.12
N LYS A 41 -4.31 12.34 10.93
CA LYS A 41 -4.68 13.63 10.35
C LYS A 41 -4.45 14.72 11.39
N GLU A 42 -3.55 15.65 11.10
CA GLU A 42 -3.45 16.90 11.83
C GLU A 42 -4.53 17.85 11.28
N ASN A 43 -5.57 18.10 12.06
CA ASN A 43 -6.55 19.14 11.76
C ASN A 43 -6.03 20.43 12.42
N ASN A 44 -5.42 21.31 11.63
CA ASN A 44 -5.15 22.69 12.02
C ASN A 44 -6.06 23.61 11.21
#